data_AF-A0A7Y2CLW2-F1
#
_entry.id   AF-A0A7Y2CLW2-F1
#
_cell.length_a   1.000
_cell.length_b   1.000
_cell.length_c   1.000
_cell.angle_alpha   90.00
_cell.angle_beta   90.00
_cell.angle_gamma   90.00
#
_symmetry.space_group_name_H-M   'P 1'
#
loop_
_entity.id
_entity.type
_entity.pdbx_description
1 polymer ?
#
loop_
_entity_poly.entity_id
_entity_poly.type
_entity_poly.pdbx_seq_one_letter_code
_entity_poly.pdbx_strand_id
1 'polypeptide(L)'
;MRLAWLQLTHFRSYPDLRFDPEEGINLLIGPNGSGKTAVLEAVAYLGYLRSFRGVPDEALVSLNAETSVLRGEVDAAGGTHVIGVSLPRVGRRAVEVDGKRPRRNRELRRFLRAVTFLPDDLNIVKTGSAIR
;
A
#
# COMPACT_ATOMS: atom_id res chain seq x y z
N MET A 1 -1.86 11.90 -11.78
CA MET A 1 -1.88 10.57 -11.13
C MET A 1 -2.84 10.67 -9.96
N ARG A 2 -3.87 9.85 -9.91
CA ARG A 2 -4.89 9.85 -8.85
C ARG A 2 -5.22 8.42 -8.47
N LEU A 3 -5.38 8.13 -7.19
CA LEU A 3 -5.99 6.88 -6.74
C LEU A 3 -7.50 7.07 -6.86
N ALA A 4 -8.18 6.30 -7.71
CA ALA A 4 -9.63 6.36 -7.84
C ALA A 4 -10.30 5.59 -6.70
N TRP A 5 -9.73 4.44 -6.33
CA TRP A 5 -10.20 3.66 -5.20
C TRP A 5 -9.14 2.70 -4.67
N LEU A 6 -9.36 2.23 -3.44
CA LEU A 6 -8.60 1.21 -2.73
C LEU A 6 -9.56 0.17 -2.14
N GLN A 7 -9.21 -1.10 -2.28
CA GLN A 7 -9.85 -2.22 -1.62
C GLN A 7 -8.82 -3.03 -0.86
N LEU A 8 -9.14 -3.36 0.38
CA LEU A 8 -8.32 -4.19 1.25
C LEU A 8 -9.14 -5.37 1.75
N THR A 9 -8.53 -6.55 1.74
CA THR A 9 -9.08 -7.74 2.37
C THR A 9 -8.00 -8.35 3.25
N HIS A 10 -8.31 -8.57 4.52
CA HIS A 10 -7.40 -9.10 5.54
C HIS A 10 -6.03 -8.40 5.61
N PHE A 11 -6.01 -7.08 5.38
CA PHE A 11 -4.79 -6.27 5.45
C PHE A 11 -4.69 -5.59 6.81
N ARG A 12 -3.64 -5.90 7.58
CA ARG A 12 -3.42 -5.37 8.93
C ARG A 12 -4.65 -5.61 9.81
N SER A 13 -5.28 -4.54 10.28
CA SER A 13 -6.47 -4.56 11.14
C SER A 13 -7.78 -4.56 10.36
N TYR A 14 -7.76 -4.52 9.02
CA TYR A 14 -8.97 -4.47 8.18
C TYR A 14 -9.32 -5.88 7.65
N PRO A 15 -10.44 -6.49 8.11
CA PRO A 15 -10.99 -7.68 7.47
C PRO A 15 -11.43 -7.38 6.03
N ASP A 16 -12.11 -6.24 5.85
CA ASP A 16 -12.49 -5.66 4.57
C ASP A 16 -12.49 -4.13 4.69
N LEU A 17 -12.10 -3.43 3.63
CA LEU A 17 -12.23 -1.98 3.50
C LEU A 17 -12.34 -1.60 2.03
N ARG A 18 -13.33 -0.77 1.70
CA ARG A 18 -13.37 0.03 0.48
C ARG A 18 -13.14 1.50 0.83
N PHE A 19 -12.24 2.14 0.10
CA PHE A 19 -11.95 3.56 0.24
C PHE A 19 -11.90 4.22 -1.14
N ASP A 20 -12.77 5.20 -1.35
CA ASP A 20 -12.91 5.96 -2.59
C ASP A 20 -12.49 7.41 -2.30
N PRO A 21 -11.20 7.75 -2.42
CA PRO A 21 -10.73 9.11 -2.15
C PRO A 21 -11.28 10.10 -3.18
N GLU A 22 -11.60 11.29 -2.70
CA GLU A 22 -11.94 12.42 -3.55
C GLU A 22 -10.68 13.11 -4.09
N GLU A 23 -10.87 14.02 -5.04
CA GLU A 23 -9.77 14.87 -5.51
C GLU A 23 -9.31 15.82 -4.40
N GLY A 24 -8.00 16.07 -4.33
CA GLY A 24 -7.41 16.96 -3.33
C GLY A 24 -7.14 16.26 -2.00
N ILE A 25 -7.52 16.92 -0.90
CA ILE A 25 -7.11 16.53 0.45
C ILE A 25 -8.15 15.58 1.06
N ASN A 26 -7.70 14.37 1.41
CA ASN A 26 -8.51 13.36 2.07
C ASN A 26 -8.09 13.24 3.53
N LEU A 27 -9.02 13.45 4.48
CA LEU A 27 -8.74 13.34 5.91
C LEU A 27 -9.22 11.99 6.45
N LEU A 28 -8.28 11.17 6.91
CA LEU A 28 -8.58 9.94 7.66
C LEU A 28 -8.60 10.26 9.15
N ILE A 29 -9.78 10.24 9.78
CA ILE A 29 -9.98 10.63 11.18
C ILE A 29 -10.41 9.42 12.01
N GLY A 30 -9.92 9.34 13.25
CA GLY A 30 -10.33 8.32 14.21
C GLY A 30 -9.31 8.15 15.34
N PRO A 31 -9.61 7.32 16.36
CA PRO A 31 -8.72 7.06 17.49
C PRO A 31 -7.36 6.46 17.07
N ASN A 32 -6.33 6.60 17.89
CA ASN A 32 -5.07 5.89 17.67
C ASN A 32 -5.30 4.37 17.62
N GLY A 33 -4.60 3.69 16.71
CA GLY A 33 -4.79 2.26 16.48
C GLY A 33 -5.98 1.89 15.57
N SER A 34 -6.79 2.85 15.11
CA SER A 34 -7.96 2.57 14.25
C SER A 34 -7.65 2.13 12.81
N GLY A 35 -6.38 1.91 12.45
CA GLY A 35 -5.98 1.48 11.11
C GLY A 35 -5.70 2.60 10.09
N LYS A 36 -5.81 3.90 10.45
CA LYS A 36 -5.52 5.02 9.53
C LYS A 36 -4.19 4.87 8.77
N THR A 37 -3.12 4.58 9.51
CA THR A 37 -1.79 4.39 8.91
C THR A 37 -1.71 3.14 8.03
N ALA A 38 -2.55 2.13 8.27
CA ALA A 38 -2.62 0.94 7.40
C ALA A 38 -3.25 1.28 6.04
N VAL A 39 -4.22 2.19 5.98
CA VAL A 39 -4.74 2.71 4.69
C VAL A 39 -3.63 3.40 3.90
N LEU A 40 -2.87 4.30 4.54
CA LEU A 40 -1.73 4.97 3.90
C LEU A 40 -0.63 3.98 3.49
N GLU A 41 -0.37 2.96 4.32
CA GLU A 41 0.57 1.89 4.02
C GLU A 41 0.14 1.09 2.80
N ALA A 42 -1.14 0.75 2.66
CA ALA A 42 -1.66 0.04 1.51
C ALA A 42 -1.50 0.82 0.21
N VAL A 43 -1.78 2.13 0.20
CA VAL A 43 -1.59 3.00 -0.97
C VAL A 43 -0.11 3.01 -1.39
N ALA A 44 0.81 3.22 -0.45
CA ALA A 44 2.23 3.15 -0.75
C ALA A 44 2.65 1.75 -1.22
N TYR A 45 2.13 0.70 -0.59
CA TYR A 45 2.48 -0.67 -0.89
C TYR A 45 2.11 -1.05 -2.33
N LEU A 46 0.96 -0.60 -2.85
CA LEU A 46 0.58 -0.82 -4.26
C LEU A 46 1.61 -0.24 -5.26
N GLY A 47 2.32 0.85 -4.93
CA GLY A 47 3.33 1.44 -5.82
C GLY A 47 4.74 0.85 -5.64
N TYR A 48 5.08 0.42 -4.42
CA TYR A 48 6.46 0.08 -4.04
C TYR A 48 6.68 -1.37 -3.63
N LEU A 49 5.62 -2.13 -3.37
CA LEU A 49 5.64 -3.52 -2.90
C LEU A 49 6.53 -3.72 -1.66
N ARG A 50 6.51 -2.73 -0.77
CA ARG A 50 7.26 -2.71 0.49
C ARG A 50 6.48 -1.88 1.49
N SER A 51 6.40 -2.37 2.72
CA SER A 51 5.94 -1.57 3.86
C SER A 51 6.92 -0.41 4.11
N PHE A 52 6.40 0.81 4.25
CA PHE A 52 7.23 1.93 4.71
C PHE A 52 7.74 1.77 6.14
N ARG A 53 7.18 0.83 6.93
CA ARG A 53 7.67 0.45 8.26
C ARG A 53 8.80 -0.58 8.20
N GLY A 54 9.16 -1.05 7.00
CA GLY A 54 10.23 -2.03 6.81
C GLY A 54 9.90 -3.46 7.25
N VAL A 55 8.64 -3.76 7.60
CA VAL A 55 8.22 -5.11 8.00
C VAL A 55 8.04 -6.03 6.77
N PRO A 56 8.18 -7.35 6.93
CA PRO A 56 7.98 -8.30 5.84
C PRO A 56 6.49 -8.46 5.48
N ASP A 57 6.21 -9.08 4.32
CA ASP A 57 4.86 -9.17 3.74
C ASP A 57 3.90 -9.94 4.66
N GLU A 58 4.34 -11.00 5.32
CA GLU A 58 3.54 -11.81 6.25
C GLU A 58 3.05 -11.01 7.47
N ALA A 59 3.76 -9.94 7.85
CA ALA A 59 3.36 -9.03 8.93
C ALA A 59 2.26 -8.05 8.51
N LEU A 60 1.94 -7.99 7.21
CA LEU A 60 0.83 -7.20 6.67
C LEU A 60 -0.48 -7.99 6.62
N VAL A 61 -0.42 -9.33 6.72
CA VAL A 61 -1.60 -10.20 6.72
C VAL A 61 -2.25 -10.18 8.10
N SER A 62 -3.57 -9.96 8.16
CA SER A 62 -4.36 -10.02 9.40
C SER A 62 -4.13 -11.32 10.16
N LEU A 63 -4.07 -11.25 11.50
CA LEU A 63 -3.70 -12.38 12.37
C LEU A 63 -4.47 -13.67 12.08
N ASN A 64 -5.77 -13.57 11.79
CA ASN A 64 -6.65 -14.72 11.56
C ASN A 64 -6.88 -15.03 10.07
N ALA A 65 -5.95 -14.62 9.20
CA ALA A 65 -6.03 -14.84 7.76
C ALA A 65 -4.75 -15.47 7.21
N GLU A 66 -4.93 -16.32 6.20
CA GLU A 66 -3.85 -16.95 5.45
C GLU A 66 -3.36 -16.10 4.28
N THR A 67 -4.14 -15.11 3.85
CA THR A 67 -3.80 -14.25 2.73
C THR A 67 -4.45 -12.89 2.89
N SER A 68 -3.73 -11.84 2.50
CA SER A 68 -4.26 -10.48 2.33
C SER A 68 -4.31 -10.12 0.85
N VAL A 69 -5.30 -9.34 0.44
CA VAL A 69 -5.41 -8.81 -0.91
C VAL A 69 -5.54 -7.29 -0.84
N LEU A 70 -4.74 -6.61 -1.64
CA LEU A 70 -4.84 -5.17 -1.87
C LEU A 70 -5.14 -4.95 -3.35
N ARG A 71 -6.11 -4.10 -3.64
CA ARG A 71 -6.39 -3.64 -5.00
C ARG A 71 -6.58 -2.14 -5.01
N GLY A 72 -6.14 -1.49 -6.07
CA GLY A 72 -6.43 -0.08 -6.28
C GLY A 72 -6.45 0.27 -7.74
N GLU A 73 -7.38 1.16 -8.10
CA GLU A 73 -7.42 1.75 -9.43
C GLU A 73 -6.76 3.11 -9.40
N VAL A 74 -5.92 3.34 -10.39
CA VAL A 74 -5.14 4.57 -10.51
C VAL A 74 -5.32 5.16 -11.89
N ASP A 75 -5.65 6.45 -11.92
CA ASP A 75 -5.61 7.26 -13.12
C ASP A 75 -4.17 7.73 -13.31
N ALA A 76 -3.48 7.19 -14.30
CA ALA A 76 -2.09 7.48 -14.60
C ALA A 76 -1.91 7.96 -16.04
N ALA A 77 -0.66 8.29 -16.42
CA ALA A 77 -0.37 8.60 -17.80
C ALA A 77 -0.60 7.35 -18.67
N GLY A 78 -1.49 7.45 -19.65
CA GLY A 78 -1.87 6.33 -20.52
C GLY A 78 -3.21 5.68 -20.17
N GLY A 79 -3.90 6.13 -19.11
CA GLY A 79 -5.25 5.71 -18.78
C GLY A 79 -5.41 5.25 -17.34
N THR A 80 -6.54 4.60 -17.09
CA THR A 80 -6.89 4.01 -15.79
C THR A 80 -6.37 2.58 -15.74
N HIS A 81 -5.71 2.24 -14.63
CA HIS A 81 -5.10 0.92 -14.42
C HIS A 81 -5.48 0.36 -13.06
N VAL A 82 -5.75 -0.95 -13.00
CA VAL A 82 -6.01 -1.66 -11.74
C VAL A 82 -4.77 -2.41 -11.32
N ILE A 83 -4.22 -2.05 -10.16
CA ILE A 83 -3.12 -2.74 -9.52
C ILE A 83 -3.70 -3.70 -8.48
N GLY A 84 -3.32 -4.98 -8.54
CA GLY A 84 -3.68 -5.99 -7.56
C GLY A 84 -2.45 -6.65 -6.95
N VAL A 85 -2.49 -6.89 -5.64
CA VAL A 85 -1.46 -7.62 -4.91
C VAL A 85 -2.09 -8.61 -3.95
N SER A 86 -1.67 -9.86 -4.03
CA SER A 86 -2.03 -10.91 -3.07
C SER A 86 -0.81 -11.28 -2.24
N LEU A 87 -0.95 -11.21 -0.92
CA LEU A 87 0.08 -11.47 0.08
C LEU A 87 -0.30 -12.72 0.88
N PRO A 88 0.18 -13.91 0.48
CA PRO A 88 0.00 -15.09 1.32
C PRO A 88 0.88 -14.97 2.58
N ARG A 89 0.38 -15.48 3.71
CA ARG A 89 1.15 -15.58 4.96
C ARG A 89 2.38 -16.46 4.80
N VAL A 90 2.24 -17.52 3.99
CA VAL A 90 3.32 -18.43 3.62
C VAL A 90 3.41 -18.48 2.10
N GLY A 91 4.58 -18.15 1.55
CA GLY A 91 4.84 -18.21 0.12
C GLY A 91 5.22 -16.85 -0.45
N ARG A 92 5.10 -16.71 -1.78
CA ARG A 92 5.48 -15.48 -2.48
C ARG A 92 4.25 -14.66 -2.82
N ARG A 93 4.35 -13.34 -2.67
CA ARG A 93 3.32 -12.42 -3.18
C ARG A 93 3.10 -12.56 -4.68
N ALA A 94 1.86 -12.38 -5.10
CA ALA A 94 1.46 -12.25 -6.50
C ALA A 94 1.08 -10.80 -6.79
N VAL A 95 1.41 -10.32 -7.98
CA VAL A 95 1.18 -8.93 -8.40
C VAL A 95 0.61 -8.93 -9.80
N GLU A 96 -0.41 -8.10 -10.01
CA GLU A 96 -1.10 -7.95 -11.28
C GLU A 96 -1.33 -6.47 -11.57
N VAL A 97 -1.25 -6.12 -12.85
CA VAL A 97 -1.72 -4.84 -13.40
C VAL A 97 -2.65 -5.18 -14.56
N ASP A 98 -3.89 -4.72 -14.48
CA ASP A 98 -4.94 -5.01 -15.46
C ASP A 98 -5.10 -6.53 -15.71
N GLY A 99 -5.07 -7.31 -14.63
CA GLY A 99 -5.17 -8.78 -14.65
C GLY A 99 -3.94 -9.51 -15.20
N LYS A 100 -2.84 -8.81 -15.46
CA LYS A 100 -1.61 -9.40 -16.02
C LYS A 100 -0.44 -9.22 -15.06
N ARG A 101 0.40 -10.23 -14.93
CA ARG A 101 1.64 -10.14 -14.15
C ARG A 101 2.62 -9.16 -14.83
N PRO A 102 3.10 -8.10 -14.13
CA PRO A 102 4.08 -7.20 -14.70
C PRO A 102 5.42 -7.92 -14.91
N ARG A 103 6.20 -7.49 -15.91
CA ARG A 103 7.52 -8.10 -16.18
C ARG A 103 8.51 -7.81 -15.06
N ARG A 104 8.42 -6.61 -14.46
CA ARG A 104 9.24 -6.19 -13.33
C ARG A 104 8.41 -5.41 -12.33
N ASN A 105 8.61 -5.70 -11.05
CA ASN A 105 7.97 -4.98 -9.94
C ASN A 105 8.19 -3.45 -9.98
N ARG A 106 9.29 -2.97 -10.55
CA ARG A 106 9.55 -1.52 -10.67
C ARG A 106 8.58 -0.81 -11.65
N GLU A 107 7.89 -1.56 -12.51
CA GLU A 107 6.90 -1.02 -13.44
C GLU A 107 5.69 -0.40 -12.73
N LEU A 108 5.36 -0.86 -11.51
CA LEU A 108 4.26 -0.31 -10.72
C LEU A 108 4.44 1.20 -10.45
N ARG A 109 5.68 1.67 -10.36
CA ARG A 109 6.02 3.11 -10.18
C ARG A 109 5.63 3.98 -11.37
N ARG A 110 5.25 3.39 -12.50
CA ARG A 110 4.69 4.14 -13.65
C ARG A 110 3.24 4.53 -13.39
N PHE A 111 2.51 3.70 -12.66
CA PHE A 111 1.09 3.86 -12.38
C PHE A 111 0.85 4.59 -11.05
N LEU A 112 1.58 4.19 -10.00
CA LEU A 112 1.42 4.75 -8.65
C LEU A 112 2.76 5.13 -8.02
N ARG A 113 2.90 6.42 -7.69
CA ARG A 113 4.02 7.01 -6.98
C ARG A 113 3.47 7.69 -5.74
N ALA A 114 3.95 7.29 -4.57
CA ALA A 114 3.53 7.88 -3.31
C ALA A 114 4.77 8.37 -2.55
N VAL A 115 4.65 9.56 -1.97
CA VAL A 115 5.60 10.08 -0.99
C VAL A 115 4.89 10.05 0.35
N THR A 116 5.56 9.45 1.33
CA THR A 116 5.05 9.34 2.69
C THR A 116 5.89 10.20 3.60
N PHE A 117 5.22 11.00 4.43
CA PHE A 117 5.85 11.79 5.48
C PHE A 117 5.43 11.16 6.80
N LEU A 118 6.37 10.53 7.48
CA LEU A 118 6.16 9.80 8.71
C LEU A 118 6.80 10.54 9.88
N PRO A 119 6.25 10.42 11.11
CA PRO A 119 6.90 10.96 12.30
C PRO A 119 8.36 10.49 12.45
N ASP A 120 8.63 9.24 12.07
CA ASP A 120 9.96 8.61 12.17
C ASP A 120 10.97 9.15 11.14
N ASP A 121 10.54 9.88 10.10
CA ASP A 121 11.44 10.49 9.12
C ASP A 121 12.36 11.55 9.77
N LEU A 122 11.98 12.08 10.93
CA LEU A 122 12.83 12.96 11.74
C LEU A 122 14.14 12.28 12.16
N ASN A 123 14.19 10.95 12.24
CA ASN A 123 15.39 10.21 12.59
C ASN A 123 16.47 10.33 11.50
N ILE A 124 16.09 10.52 10.23
CA ILE A 124 17.05 10.75 9.14
C ILE A 124 17.91 11.98 9.43
N VAL A 125 17.30 13.02 10.01
CA VAL A 125 17.99 14.26 10.38
C VAL A 125 18.72 14.11 11.72
N LYS A 126 18.10 13.44 12.70
CA LYS A 126 18.57 13.42 14.09
C LYS A 126 19.62 12.35 14.43
N THR A 127 19.62 11.21 13.75
CA THR A 127 20.41 10.03 14.18
C THR A 127 21.61 9.68 13.30
N GLY A 128 22.03 10.59 12.40
CA GLY A 128 23.29 10.44 11.65
C GLY A 128 23.33 9.21 10.72
N SER A 129 24.54 8.83 10.28
CA SER A 129 24.77 7.97 9.10
C SER A 129 24.34 6.49 9.21
N ALA A 130 23.71 6.07 10.30
CA ALA A 130 23.38 4.67 10.58
C ALA A 130 22.05 4.16 9.97
N ILE A 131 21.24 5.03 9.34
CA ILE A 131 19.89 4.70 8.84
C ILE A 131 19.81 4.65 7.29
N ARG A 132 20.92 4.41 6.58
CA ARG A 132 20.90 4.25 5.11
C ARG A 132 20.70 2.81 4.67
#